data_AF-A0A7Y2N9E5-F1
#
_entry.id   AF-A0A7Y2N9E5-F1
#
_cell.length_a   1.000
_cell.length_b   1.000
_cell.length_c   1.000
_cell.angle_alpha   90.00
_cell.angle_beta   90.00
_cell.angle_gamma   90.00
#
_symmetry.space_group_name_H-M   'P 1'
#
loop_
_entity.id
_entity.type
_entity.pdbx_description
1 polymer ?
#
loop_
_entity_poly.entity_id
_entity_poly.type
_entity_poly.pdbx_seq_one_letter_code
_entity_poly.pdbx_strand_id
1 'polypeptide(L)'
;MILLDAAASRFDELVRPYGMTCDANQLMREVIPKIRSANRALNPLQLPSELRDFWTWWHPEDFTSPAFDGFFSMDHALMKRDSMVALGYPANLIPVAAFGKGVLWMELMSDAHFGSRVYYGAFSSSNLDLWTIGISGLLDLVNHTIELGGVTSWGDGQHRLDPRILHTVLELHHRDLQAPEGEWSIPVANPKSWPDHWQSYSPH
;
A
#
# COMPACT_ATOMS: atom_id res chain seq x y z
N MET A 1 0.56 -2.24 15.78
CA MET A 1 -0.15 -3.52 15.97
C MET A 1 -1.65 -3.33 16.22
N ILE A 2 -2.10 -2.64 17.29
CA ILE A 2 -3.54 -2.52 17.61
C ILE A 2 -4.37 -1.91 16.45
N LEU A 3 -3.86 -0.87 15.79
CA LEU A 3 -4.58 -0.21 14.69
C LEU A 3 -4.71 -1.10 13.44
N LEU A 4 -3.62 -1.78 13.05
CA LEU A 4 -3.62 -2.69 11.91
C LEU A 4 -4.58 -3.87 12.12
N ASP A 5 -4.56 -4.47 13.30
CA ASP A 5 -5.41 -5.61 13.64
C ASP A 5 -6.91 -5.24 13.62
N ALA A 6 -7.25 -4.08 14.20
CA ALA A 6 -8.60 -3.54 14.16
C ALA A 6 -9.06 -3.22 12.74
N ALA A 7 -8.22 -2.57 11.92
CA ALA A 7 -8.54 -2.22 10.55
C ALA A 7 -8.72 -3.46 9.66
N ALA A 8 -7.86 -4.47 9.81
CA ALA A 8 -7.93 -5.73 9.07
C ALA A 8 -9.12 -6.60 9.50
N SER A 9 -9.43 -6.66 10.79
CA SER A 9 -10.62 -7.38 11.28
C SER A 9 -11.91 -6.73 10.77
N ARG A 10 -12.01 -5.40 10.83
CA ARG A 10 -13.14 -4.65 10.28
C ARG A 10 -13.28 -4.85 8.77
N PHE A 11 -12.15 -4.90 8.06
CA PHE A 11 -12.13 -5.21 6.65
C PHE A 11 -12.75 -6.58 6.38
N ASP A 12 -12.30 -7.64 7.07
CA ASP A 12 -12.84 -9.00 6.91
C ASP A 12 -14.36 -9.03 7.09
N GLU A 13 -14.88 -8.33 8.10
CA GLU A 13 -16.32 -8.23 8.34
C GLU A 13 -17.07 -7.54 7.18
N LEU A 14 -16.54 -6.43 6.67
CA LEU A 14 -17.16 -5.64 5.60
C LEU A 14 -17.09 -6.31 4.23
N VAL A 15 -16.06 -7.12 3.97
CA VAL A 15 -15.90 -7.81 2.68
C VAL A 15 -16.60 -9.17 2.61
N ARG A 16 -16.94 -9.77 3.76
CA ARG A 16 -17.61 -11.08 3.85
C ARG A 16 -18.88 -11.23 3.00
N PRO A 17 -19.78 -10.22 2.90
CA PRO A 17 -20.95 -10.29 2.02
C PRO A 17 -20.62 -10.47 0.53
N TYR A 18 -19.38 -10.17 0.13
CA TYR A 18 -18.87 -10.30 -1.23
C TYR A 18 -18.08 -11.61 -1.43
N GLY A 19 -18.16 -12.56 -0.48
CA GLY A 19 -17.57 -13.89 -0.60
C GLY A 19 -16.08 -13.99 -0.24
N MET A 20 -15.53 -12.97 0.41
CA MET A 20 -14.15 -12.92 0.85
C MET A 20 -13.98 -13.34 2.32
N THR A 21 -12.80 -13.87 2.64
CA THR A 21 -12.35 -14.12 4.01
C THR A 21 -10.85 -13.85 4.08
N CYS A 22 -10.42 -13.07 5.07
CA CYS A 22 -9.01 -12.79 5.32
C CYS A 22 -8.56 -13.52 6.59
N ASP A 23 -7.54 -14.38 6.50
CA ASP A 23 -7.05 -15.15 7.66
C ASP A 23 -5.71 -14.62 8.21
N ALA A 24 -5.64 -14.46 9.53
CA ALA A 24 -4.45 -14.08 10.29
C ALA A 24 -3.58 -15.29 10.73
N ASN A 25 -3.86 -16.49 10.24
CA ASN A 25 -3.22 -17.73 10.69
C ASN A 25 -1.90 -18.07 9.97
N GLN A 26 -1.13 -17.06 9.58
CA GLN A 26 0.15 -17.33 8.92
C GLN A 26 1.17 -17.92 9.92
N LEU A 27 1.81 -19.03 9.54
CA LEU A 27 2.73 -19.73 10.43
C LEU A 27 4.04 -18.94 10.59
N MET A 28 4.22 -18.29 11.74
CA MET A 28 5.39 -17.47 12.10
C MET A 28 6.75 -18.08 11.73
N ARG A 29 6.90 -19.40 11.87
CA ARG A 29 8.15 -20.13 11.57
C ARG A 29 8.58 -20.00 10.10
N GLU A 30 7.62 -19.82 9.19
CA GLU A 30 7.83 -19.74 7.74
C GLU A 30 8.09 -18.30 7.30
N VAL A 31 7.60 -17.32 8.06
CA VAL A 31 7.61 -15.90 7.68
C VAL A 31 8.83 -15.15 8.20
N ILE A 32 9.29 -15.46 9.42
CA ILE A 32 10.48 -14.81 10.01
C ILE A 32 11.71 -14.88 9.08
N PRO A 33 12.05 -16.02 8.45
CA PRO A 33 13.15 -16.08 7.50
C PRO A 33 12.94 -15.17 6.28
N LYS A 34 11.70 -15.07 5.77
CA LYS A 34 11.34 -14.21 4.64
C LYS A 34 11.53 -12.74 4.97
N ILE A 35 11.00 -12.29 6.11
CA ILE A 35 11.18 -10.90 6.60
C ILE A 35 12.66 -10.56 6.75
N ARG A 36 13.47 -11.49 7.29
CA ARG A 36 14.91 -11.29 7.40
C ARG A 36 15.59 -11.19 6.03
N SER A 37 15.17 -12.01 5.07
CA SER A 37 15.67 -11.96 3.69
C SER A 37 15.31 -10.64 3.02
N ALA A 38 14.06 -10.18 3.16
CA ALA A 38 13.60 -8.90 2.64
C ALA A 38 14.41 -7.73 3.20
N ASN A 39 14.62 -7.66 4.52
CA ASN A 39 15.43 -6.60 5.12
C ASN A 39 16.89 -6.62 4.66
N ARG A 40 17.44 -7.79 4.29
CA ARG A 40 18.78 -7.86 3.69
C ARG A 40 18.78 -7.34 2.25
N ALA A 41 17.76 -7.68 1.46
CA ALA A 41 17.61 -7.23 0.08
C ALA A 41 17.37 -5.71 -0.01
N LEU A 42 16.73 -5.12 1.01
CA LEU A 42 16.40 -3.69 1.02
C LEU A 42 17.52 -2.80 1.56
N ASN A 43 18.55 -3.35 2.23
CA ASN A 43 19.61 -2.57 2.87
C ASN A 43 20.23 -1.52 1.90
N PRO A 44 20.36 -0.24 2.31
CA PRO A 44 20.19 0.30 3.68
C PRO A 44 18.75 0.63 4.09
N LEU A 45 17.78 0.47 3.20
CA LEU A 45 16.36 0.67 3.50
C LEU A 45 15.79 -0.52 4.30
N GLN A 46 14.67 -0.28 4.97
CA GLN A 46 14.01 -1.26 5.82
C GLN A 46 12.50 -1.24 5.62
N LEU A 47 11.85 -2.39 5.89
CA LEU A 47 10.39 -2.46 5.91
C LEU A 47 9.82 -1.59 7.05
N PRO A 48 8.82 -0.75 6.77
CA PRO A 48 8.04 -0.13 7.82
C PRO A 48 7.41 -1.17 8.75
N SER A 49 7.25 -0.81 10.02
CA SER A 49 6.73 -1.74 11.04
C SER A 49 5.37 -2.30 10.68
N GLU A 50 4.43 -1.48 10.19
CA GLU A 50 3.10 -1.96 9.79
C GLU A 50 3.13 -2.92 8.60
N LEU A 51 3.94 -2.64 7.58
CA LEU A 51 4.05 -3.53 6.42
C LEU A 51 4.66 -4.88 6.81
N ARG A 52 5.69 -4.82 7.67
CA ARG A 52 6.31 -6.01 8.24
C ARG A 52 5.29 -6.83 9.02
N ASP A 53 4.52 -6.19 9.90
CA ASP A 53 3.51 -6.86 10.72
C ASP A 53 2.38 -7.43 9.84
N PHE A 54 1.92 -6.69 8.83
CA PHE A 54 0.92 -7.15 7.87
C PHE A 54 1.38 -8.43 7.16
N TRP A 55 2.59 -8.43 6.61
CA TRP A 55 3.19 -9.62 5.98
C TRP A 55 3.59 -10.72 6.96
N THR A 56 3.56 -10.47 8.27
CA THR A 56 3.89 -11.47 9.29
C THR A 56 2.66 -12.27 9.71
N TRP A 57 1.54 -11.57 9.87
CA TRP A 57 0.33 -12.14 10.46
C TRP A 57 -0.72 -12.49 9.42
N TRP A 58 -0.77 -11.77 8.30
CA TRP A 58 -1.82 -11.93 7.30
C TRP A 58 -1.31 -12.55 6.01
N HIS A 59 -2.22 -13.19 5.26
CA HIS A 59 -2.03 -13.52 3.86
C HIS A 59 -2.53 -12.36 3.01
N PRO A 60 -1.65 -11.49 2.46
CA PRO A 60 -2.09 -10.31 1.71
C PRO A 60 -2.92 -10.67 0.48
N GLU A 61 -2.63 -11.83 -0.10
CA GLU A 61 -3.31 -12.34 -1.28
C GLU A 61 -4.81 -12.62 -1.03
N ASP A 62 -5.24 -12.70 0.23
CA ASP A 62 -6.66 -12.81 0.60
C ASP A 62 -7.37 -11.45 0.58
N PHE A 63 -6.64 -10.33 0.61
CA PHE A 63 -7.18 -8.97 0.56
C PHE A 63 -7.36 -8.53 -0.91
N THR A 64 -8.42 -9.00 -1.53
CA THR A 64 -8.79 -8.73 -2.93
C THR A 64 -10.15 -7.99 -3.07
N SER A 65 -10.85 -8.20 -4.19
CA SER A 65 -12.05 -7.46 -4.58
C SER A 65 -13.23 -7.66 -3.60
N PRO A 66 -13.87 -6.59 -3.09
CA PRO A 66 -13.99 -5.29 -3.76
C PRO A 66 -12.89 -4.27 -3.48
N ALA A 67 -12.02 -4.51 -2.50
CA ALA A 67 -11.11 -3.49 -1.96
C ALA A 67 -10.06 -3.01 -2.96
N PHE A 68 -9.30 -3.95 -3.48
CA PHE A 68 -8.21 -3.76 -4.43
C PHE A 68 -8.23 -4.90 -5.44
N ASP A 69 -7.47 -4.77 -6.53
CA ASP A 69 -7.29 -5.88 -7.47
C ASP A 69 -6.34 -6.96 -6.90
N GLY A 70 -5.78 -6.71 -5.71
CA GLY A 70 -5.03 -7.65 -4.88
C GLY A 70 -3.83 -6.98 -4.21
N PHE A 71 -3.60 -7.27 -2.93
CA PHE A 71 -2.32 -6.98 -2.29
C PHE A 71 -1.24 -7.95 -2.76
N PHE A 72 0.00 -7.47 -2.82
CA PHE A 72 1.15 -8.28 -3.20
C PHE A 72 1.70 -9.03 -1.98
N SER A 73 2.03 -10.30 -2.19
CA SER A 73 2.95 -11.02 -1.32
C SER A 73 4.34 -10.37 -1.34
N MET A 74 5.09 -10.56 -0.26
CA MET A 74 6.42 -9.96 -0.08
C MET A 74 7.38 -10.26 -1.24
N ASP A 75 7.40 -11.51 -1.71
CA ASP A 75 8.30 -11.94 -2.78
C ASP A 75 7.96 -11.24 -4.11
N HIS A 76 6.66 -11.11 -4.42
CA HIS A 76 6.19 -10.37 -5.59
C HIS A 76 6.48 -8.88 -5.48
N ALA A 77 6.27 -8.28 -4.29
CA ALA A 77 6.55 -6.88 -4.04
C ALA A 77 8.03 -6.53 -4.27
N LEU A 78 8.95 -7.35 -3.76
CA LEU A 78 10.39 -7.17 -3.94
C LEU A 78 10.81 -7.30 -5.41
N MET A 79 10.38 -8.36 -6.10
CA MET A 79 10.68 -8.56 -7.52
C MET A 79 10.20 -7.38 -8.38
N LYS A 80 8.98 -6.91 -8.11
CA LYS A 80 8.38 -5.79 -8.85
C LYS A 80 9.09 -4.48 -8.54
N ARG A 81 9.48 -4.24 -7.29
CA ARG A 81 10.31 -3.09 -6.91
C ARG A 81 11.61 -3.07 -7.71
N ASP A 82 12.37 -4.16 -7.71
CA ASP A 82 13.68 -4.19 -8.38
C ASP A 82 13.56 -3.92 -9.88
N SER A 83 12.53 -4.47 -10.52
CA SER A 83 12.21 -4.21 -11.92
C SER A 83 11.91 -2.73 -12.18
N MET A 84 11.23 -2.06 -11.26
CA MET A 84 10.79 -0.66 -11.41
C MET A 84 11.90 0.33 -11.07
N VAL A 85 12.74 0.02 -10.09
CA VAL A 85 13.96 0.77 -9.79
C VAL A 85 14.91 0.75 -10.99
N ALA A 86 15.03 -0.39 -11.68
CA ALA A 86 15.80 -0.48 -12.93
C ALA A 86 15.23 0.40 -14.06
N LEU A 87 13.95 0.79 -13.99
CA LEU A 87 13.29 1.73 -14.90
C LEU A 87 13.33 3.19 -14.42
N GLY A 88 14.02 3.48 -13.31
CA GLY A 88 14.19 4.82 -12.77
C GLY A 88 13.14 5.27 -11.75
N TYR A 89 12.34 4.34 -11.20
CA TYR A 89 11.45 4.66 -10.07
C TYR A 89 12.24 4.83 -8.75
N PRO A 90 11.69 5.57 -7.76
CA PRO A 90 12.34 5.74 -6.47
C PRO A 90 12.61 4.41 -5.75
N ALA A 91 13.86 4.16 -5.35
CA ALA A 91 14.24 2.97 -4.61
C ALA A 91 13.60 2.89 -3.21
N ASN A 92 13.18 4.03 -2.66
CA ASN A 92 12.49 4.14 -1.37
C ASN A 92 11.06 3.63 -1.39
N LEU A 93 10.53 3.17 -2.52
CA LEU A 93 9.16 2.69 -2.62
C LEU A 93 9.12 1.18 -2.81
N ILE A 94 8.12 0.53 -2.21
CA ILE A 94 7.79 -0.87 -2.42
C ILE A 94 6.31 -1.00 -2.80
N PRO A 95 5.96 -1.76 -3.86
CA PRO A 95 4.56 -1.89 -4.24
C PRO A 95 3.84 -2.81 -3.26
N VAL A 96 2.65 -2.42 -2.80
CA VAL A 96 1.87 -3.17 -1.81
C VAL A 96 0.55 -3.72 -2.35
N ALA A 97 -0.08 -3.06 -3.33
CA ALA A 97 -1.31 -3.55 -3.94
C ALA A 97 -1.51 -3.02 -5.38
N ALA A 98 -2.34 -3.72 -6.15
CA ALA A 98 -2.86 -3.23 -7.43
C ALA A 98 -4.23 -2.57 -7.23
N PHE A 99 -4.47 -1.45 -7.92
CA PHE A 99 -5.78 -0.79 -7.90
C PHE A 99 -6.11 -0.16 -9.25
N GLY A 100 -7.17 -0.64 -9.89
CA GLY A 100 -7.62 -0.21 -11.21
C GLY A 100 -6.52 -0.31 -12.26
N LYS A 101 -6.05 0.86 -12.71
CA LYS A 101 -4.97 0.98 -13.71
C LYS A 101 -3.69 1.54 -13.09
N GLY A 102 -3.42 1.19 -11.84
CA GLY A 102 -2.26 1.68 -11.12
C GLY A 102 -1.80 0.74 -10.02
N VAL A 103 -0.84 1.24 -9.23
CA VAL A 103 -0.20 0.51 -8.15
C VAL A 103 -0.15 1.40 -6.93
N LEU A 104 -0.41 0.80 -5.77
CA LEU A 104 -0.18 1.40 -4.46
C LEU A 104 1.24 1.09 -4.02
N TRP A 105 1.96 2.13 -3.65
CA TRP A 105 3.36 2.13 -3.26
C TRP A 105 3.49 2.59 -1.83
N MET A 106 4.21 1.84 -1.01
CA MET A 106 4.53 2.25 0.35
C MET A 106 5.98 2.69 0.44
N GLU A 107 6.19 3.77 1.17
CA GLU A 107 7.50 4.29 1.47
C GLU A 107 8.24 3.42 2.49
N LEU A 108 9.45 3.02 2.15
CA LEU A 108 10.37 2.27 3.00
C LEU A 108 11.00 3.19 4.04
N MET A 109 11.39 2.59 5.17
CA MET A 109 12.11 3.27 6.23
C MET A 109 13.60 3.44 5.86
N SER A 110 14.18 4.55 6.26
CA SER A 110 15.61 4.86 6.17
C SER A 110 16.08 5.53 7.46
N ASP A 111 17.38 5.74 7.61
CA ASP A 111 17.92 6.48 8.78
C ASP A 111 17.43 7.94 8.83
N ALA A 112 17.07 8.52 7.67
CA ALA A 112 16.60 9.90 7.56
C ALA A 112 15.07 10.03 7.73
N HIS A 113 14.31 8.95 7.54
CA HIS A 113 12.85 9.02 7.46
C HIS A 113 12.16 7.70 7.86
N PHE A 114 11.13 7.76 8.71
CA PHE A 114 10.40 6.59 9.24
C PHE A 114 9.61 5.79 8.19
N GLY A 115 9.42 6.34 6.99
CA GLY A 115 8.67 5.75 5.89
C GLY A 115 7.16 5.73 6.14
N SER A 116 6.50 4.70 5.63
CA SER A 116 5.07 4.38 5.81
C SER A 116 4.06 5.17 5.00
N ARG A 117 4.42 6.25 4.31
CA ARG A 117 3.49 6.92 3.39
C ARG A 117 3.07 5.98 2.26
N VAL A 118 1.79 6.00 1.91
CA VAL A 118 1.23 5.18 0.84
C VAL A 118 0.78 6.09 -0.29
N TYR A 119 1.38 5.91 -1.46
CA TYR A 119 1.12 6.65 -2.67
C TYR A 119 0.42 5.77 -3.70
N TYR A 120 -0.42 6.37 -4.53
CA TYR A 120 -0.95 5.74 -5.73
C TYR A 120 -0.27 6.29 -6.97
N GLY A 121 0.21 5.39 -7.82
CA GLY A 121 0.72 5.72 -9.16
C GLY A 121 -0.15 5.07 -10.23
N ALA A 122 -0.97 5.87 -10.93
CA ALA A 122 -1.68 5.40 -12.11
C ALA A 122 -0.71 5.22 -13.29
N PHE A 123 -0.87 4.18 -14.10
CA PHE A 123 -0.04 3.95 -15.29
C PHE A 123 -0.16 5.08 -16.34
N SER A 124 -1.26 5.83 -16.31
CA SER A 124 -1.47 7.00 -17.17
C SER A 124 -0.98 8.32 -16.56
N SER A 125 -0.55 8.32 -15.29
CA SER A 125 -0.08 9.53 -14.59
C SER A 125 1.44 9.50 -14.47
N SER A 126 2.07 10.67 -14.59
CA SER A 126 3.49 10.83 -14.29
C SER A 126 3.77 11.03 -12.80
N ASN A 127 2.73 11.08 -11.96
CA ASN A 127 2.83 11.44 -10.56
C ASN A 127 2.42 10.28 -9.63
N LEU A 128 2.99 10.31 -8.44
CA LEU A 128 2.58 9.54 -7.28
C LEU A 128 1.78 10.45 -6.35
N ASP A 129 0.53 10.11 -6.10
CA ASP A 129 -0.35 10.89 -5.24
C ASP A 129 -0.44 10.23 -3.86
N LEU A 130 -0.16 10.99 -2.80
CA LEU A 130 -0.28 10.50 -1.43
C LEU A 130 -1.74 10.17 -1.16
N TRP A 131 -2.01 8.97 -0.66
CA TRP A 131 -3.36 8.53 -0.29
C TRP A 131 -3.54 8.43 1.21
N THR A 132 -2.55 7.88 1.91
CA THR A 132 -2.64 7.61 3.35
C THR A 132 -1.26 7.32 3.95
N ILE A 133 -1.24 6.98 5.24
CA ILE A 133 -0.04 6.55 5.96
C ILE A 133 -0.35 5.18 6.58
N GLY A 134 0.55 4.22 6.36
CA GLY A 134 0.43 2.88 6.90
C GLY A 134 -0.52 1.97 6.13
N ILE A 135 -0.45 0.68 6.46
CA ILE A 135 -1.40 -0.32 5.96
C ILE A 135 -2.74 -0.16 6.67
N SER A 136 -2.73 0.20 7.97
CA SER A 136 -3.96 0.47 8.71
C SER A 136 -4.77 1.59 8.05
N GLY A 137 -4.13 2.71 7.71
CA GLY A 137 -4.76 3.81 7.00
C GLY A 137 -5.27 3.42 5.60
N LEU A 138 -4.60 2.48 4.92
CA LEU A 138 -5.06 1.98 3.62
C LEU A 138 -6.31 1.10 3.74
N LEU A 139 -6.34 0.22 4.74
CA LEU A 139 -7.52 -0.59 5.03
C LEU A 139 -8.69 0.27 5.51
N ASP A 140 -8.45 1.31 6.30
CA ASP A 140 -9.48 2.25 6.73
C ASP A 140 -10.10 3.04 5.58
N LEU A 141 -9.31 3.46 4.58
CA LEU A 141 -9.84 4.06 3.35
C LEU A 141 -10.83 3.12 2.66
N VAL A 142 -10.50 1.83 2.56
CA VAL A 142 -11.38 0.83 1.97
C VAL A 142 -12.64 0.66 2.82
N ASN A 143 -12.47 0.44 4.12
CA ASN A 143 -13.57 0.21 5.06
C ASN A 143 -14.59 1.34 4.98
N HIS A 144 -14.12 2.59 5.06
CA HIS A 144 -14.96 3.77 4.98
C HIS A 144 -15.64 3.90 3.61
N THR A 145 -14.96 3.55 2.51
CA THR A 145 -15.56 3.53 1.18
C THR A 145 -16.70 2.50 1.08
N ILE A 146 -16.51 1.30 1.60
CA ILE A 146 -17.54 0.24 1.60
C ILE A 146 -18.76 0.68 2.43
N GLU A 147 -18.52 1.26 3.61
CA GLU A 147 -19.58 1.71 4.53
C GLU A 147 -20.43 2.84 3.95
N LEU A 148 -19.85 3.70 3.12
CA LEU A 148 -20.59 4.72 2.37
C LEU A 148 -21.34 4.16 1.15
N GLY A 149 -21.43 2.83 1.02
CA GLY A 149 -22.09 2.17 -0.11
C GLY A 149 -21.25 2.21 -1.39
N GLY A 150 -19.95 2.45 -1.28
CA GLY A 150 -19.02 2.59 -2.40
C GLY A 150 -18.62 1.27 -3.05
N VAL A 151 -19.45 0.22 -3.02
CA VAL A 151 -19.19 -1.04 -3.74
C VAL A 151 -20.08 -1.10 -4.97
N THR A 152 -19.46 -1.19 -6.15
CA THR A 152 -20.14 -1.49 -7.41
C THR A 152 -20.02 -2.98 -7.70
N SER A 153 -21.14 -3.63 -7.96
CA SER A 153 -21.22 -5.05 -8.32
C SER A 153 -21.71 -5.21 -9.75
N TRP A 154 -21.09 -6.09 -10.54
CA TRP A 154 -21.58 -6.43 -11.88
C TRP A 154 -21.32 -7.90 -12.18
N GLY A 155 -22.28 -8.57 -12.81
CA GLY A 155 -22.20 -10.02 -13.03
C GLY A 155 -22.11 -10.82 -11.73
N ASP A 156 -21.84 -12.12 -11.86
CA ASP A 156 -21.76 -13.02 -10.72
C ASP A 156 -20.40 -12.87 -10.02
N GLY A 157 -20.41 -12.29 -8.83
CA GLY A 157 -19.26 -12.21 -7.92
C GLY A 157 -18.17 -11.19 -8.30
N GLN A 158 -18.43 -10.26 -9.23
CA GLN A 158 -17.47 -9.19 -9.52
C GLN A 158 -17.86 -7.92 -8.79
N HIS A 159 -16.94 -7.41 -7.99
CA HIS A 159 -17.12 -6.26 -7.12
C HIS A 159 -15.90 -5.35 -7.20
N ARG A 160 -16.08 -4.04 -7.08
CA ARG A 160 -14.98 -3.07 -6.93
C ARG A 160 -15.44 -1.85 -6.14
N LEU A 161 -14.49 -1.11 -5.58
CA LEU A 161 -14.76 0.22 -5.06
C LEU A 161 -15.20 1.19 -6.16
N ASP A 162 -16.26 1.96 -5.92
CA ASP A 162 -16.66 3.10 -6.75
C ASP A 162 -15.59 4.19 -6.61
N PRO A 163 -14.88 4.54 -7.70
CA PRO A 163 -13.82 5.55 -7.65
C PRO A 163 -14.29 6.91 -7.14
N ARG A 164 -15.57 7.27 -7.32
CA ARG A 164 -16.11 8.56 -6.86
C ARG A 164 -16.22 8.60 -5.35
N ILE A 165 -16.73 7.53 -4.75
CA ILE A 165 -16.85 7.43 -3.29
C ILE A 165 -15.46 7.32 -2.65
N LEU A 166 -14.57 6.53 -3.25
CA LEU A 166 -13.18 6.46 -2.81
C LEU A 166 -12.50 7.85 -2.84
N HIS A 167 -12.73 8.63 -3.90
CA HIS A 167 -12.19 9.98 -3.99
C HIS A 167 -12.72 10.89 -2.87
N THR A 168 -14.02 10.84 -2.57
CA THR A 168 -14.60 11.57 -1.43
C THR A 168 -13.97 11.15 -0.10
N VAL A 169 -13.77 9.85 0.11
CA VAL A 169 -13.12 9.33 1.33
C VAL A 169 -11.66 9.79 1.41
N LEU A 170 -10.92 9.76 0.30
CA LEU A 170 -9.55 10.28 0.22
C LEU A 170 -9.51 11.76 0.61
N GLU A 171 -10.41 12.59 0.07
CA GLU A 171 -10.48 14.02 0.44
C GLU A 171 -10.74 14.23 1.94
N LEU A 172 -11.57 13.39 2.56
CA LEU A 172 -11.82 13.44 4.01
C LEU A 172 -10.56 13.08 4.79
N HIS A 173 -9.91 11.97 4.44
CA HIS A 173 -8.67 11.53 5.10
C HIS A 173 -7.53 12.54 4.89
N HIS A 174 -7.44 13.17 3.71
CA HIS A 174 -6.42 14.19 3.42
C HIS A 174 -6.54 15.41 4.33
N ARG A 175 -7.75 15.79 4.77
CA ARG A 175 -7.91 16.88 5.75
C ARG A 175 -7.32 16.53 7.11
N ASP A 176 -7.31 15.25 7.46
CA ASP A 176 -6.78 14.76 8.73
C ASP A 176 -5.25 14.50 8.66
N LEU A 177 -4.72 14.29 7.45
CA LEU A 177 -3.29 14.12 7.21
C LEU A 177 -2.56 15.47 7.21
N GLN A 178 -1.68 15.66 8.19
CA GLN A 178 -0.76 16.82 8.25
C GLN A 178 0.47 16.60 7.36
N ALA A 179 0.28 16.30 6.08
CA ALA A 179 1.41 16.16 5.16
C ALA A 179 1.99 17.55 4.77
N PRO A 180 3.33 17.73 4.77
CA PRO A 180 3.99 18.94 4.30
C PRO A 180 3.56 19.35 2.88
N GLU A 181 3.56 20.64 2.60
CA GLU A 181 3.36 21.15 1.23
C GLU A 181 4.39 20.53 0.27
N GLY A 182 3.91 19.90 -0.81
CA GLY A 182 4.75 19.26 -1.84
C GLY A 182 4.83 17.73 -1.77
N GLU A 183 4.40 17.08 -0.68
CA GLU A 183 4.38 15.62 -0.57
C GLU A 183 3.09 14.97 -1.10
N TRP A 184 2.10 15.78 -1.48
CA TRP A 184 0.79 15.31 -1.94
C TRP A 184 0.82 14.68 -3.34
N SER A 185 1.69 15.17 -4.23
CA SER A 185 1.83 14.67 -5.60
C SER A 185 3.28 14.83 -6.06
N ILE A 186 3.96 13.72 -6.31
CA ILE A 186 5.39 13.67 -6.61
C ILE A 186 5.61 13.17 -8.03
N PRO A 187 6.27 13.94 -8.92
CA PRO A 187 6.54 13.50 -10.28
C PRO A 187 7.63 12.41 -10.31
N VAL A 188 7.31 11.25 -10.88
CA VAL A 188 8.23 10.10 -10.96
C VAL A 188 9.40 10.39 -11.89
N ALA A 189 9.17 11.02 -13.03
CA ALA A 189 10.20 11.19 -14.06
C ALA A 189 11.31 12.22 -13.72
N ASN A 190 11.24 12.89 -12.56
CA ASN A 190 12.19 13.93 -12.17
C ASN A 190 12.75 13.70 -10.75
N PRO A 191 13.88 12.98 -10.63
CA PRO A 191 14.51 12.70 -9.34
C PRO A 191 14.83 13.94 -8.50
N LYS A 192 15.09 15.10 -9.13
CA LYS A 192 15.40 16.35 -8.42
C LYS A 192 14.21 16.97 -7.70
N SER A 193 13.00 16.53 -8.00
CA SER A 193 11.76 16.95 -7.32
C SER A 193 11.24 15.90 -6.35
N TRP A 194 11.97 14.80 -6.14
CA TRP A 194 11.62 13.85 -5.10
C TRP A 194 11.95 14.43 -3.71
N PRO A 195 11.28 13.97 -2.65
CA PRO A 195 11.67 14.32 -1.28
C PRO A 195 13.17 14.05 -1.04
N ASP A 196 13.80 14.90 -0.23
CA ASP A 196 15.27 14.85 -0.02
C ASP A 196 15.75 13.47 0.43
N HIS A 197 14.99 12.79 1.30
CA HIS A 197 15.30 11.45 1.80
C HIS A 197 15.10 10.33 0.77
N TRP A 198 14.53 10.62 -0.41
CA TRP A 198 14.50 9.70 -1.56
C TRP A 198 15.67 9.93 -2.50
N GLN A 199 16.10 11.19 -2.64
CA GLN A 199 17.21 11.56 -3.53
C GLN A 199 18.51 10.85 -3.12
N SER A 200 18.72 10.64 -1.81
CA SER A 200 19.90 9.94 -1.27
C SER A 200 20.04 8.47 -1.68
N TYR A 201 18.98 7.86 -2.24
CA TYR A 201 18.97 6.45 -2.65
C TYR A 201 18.59 6.27 -4.14
N SER A 202 18.62 7.35 -4.92
CA SER A 202 18.34 7.29 -6.35
C SER A 202 19.53 6.68 -7.10
N PRO A 203 19.32 5.69 -8.01
CA PRO A 203 20.40 5.18 -8.84
C PRO A 203 20.91 6.31 -9.77
N HIS A 204 22.24 6.48 -9.81
CA HIS A 204 22.94 7.43 -10.69
C HIS A 204 23.02 6.92 -12.13
#